data_AF-A0A353V4U5-F1
#
_entry.id   AF-A0A353V4U5-F1
#
_cell.length_a   1.000
_cell.length_b   1.000
_cell.length_c   1.000
_cell.angle_alpha   90.00
_cell.angle_beta   90.00
_cell.angle_gamma   90.00
#
_symmetry.space_group_name_H-M   'P 1'
#
loop_
_entity.id
_entity.type
_entity.pdbx_description
1 polymer ?
#
loop_
_entity_poly.entity_id
_entity_poly.type
_entity_poly.pdbx_seq_one_letter_code
_entity_poly.pdbx_strand_id
1 'polypeptide(L)'
;AARSYAPALEHMNRLDVDVLTFECASTGGMDLEAIGRAITRPKIAIGVIDHRGLQVERPEEVAALIRKALRVIPAERLCISTDCGFGREGMSRRHAFFKMVALVRGTNIVRKELGLPEAPVPAADGRFALADEG
;
A
#
# COMPACT_ATOMS: atom_id res chain seq x y z
N ALA A 1 1.09 3.01 -22.09
CA ALA A 1 1.96 2.06 -21.34
C ALA A 1 2.26 2.65 -19.97
N ALA A 2 2.26 1.84 -18.91
CA ALA A 2 2.73 2.29 -17.60
C ALA A 2 4.21 2.70 -17.71
N ARG A 3 4.59 3.82 -17.09
CA ARG A 3 5.98 4.29 -17.09
C ARG A 3 6.72 3.60 -15.95
N SER A 4 7.87 3.03 -16.24
CA SER A 4 8.73 2.39 -15.23
C SER A 4 9.59 3.42 -14.51
N TYR A 5 9.85 3.19 -13.23
CA TYR A 5 10.79 3.94 -12.40
C TYR A 5 12.26 3.59 -12.67
N ALA A 6 12.55 2.46 -13.32
CA ALA A 6 13.91 1.92 -13.47
C ALA A 6 14.98 2.95 -13.90
N PRO A 7 14.73 3.86 -14.86
CA PRO A 7 15.74 4.85 -15.27
C PRO A 7 16.12 5.86 -14.18
N ALA A 8 15.29 6.05 -13.16
CA ALA A 8 15.46 7.08 -12.14
C ALA A 8 15.95 6.55 -10.78
N LEU A 9 15.92 5.24 -10.54
CA LEU A 9 16.15 4.65 -9.21
C LEU A 9 17.53 5.01 -8.62
N GLU A 10 18.59 4.96 -9.42
CA GLU A 10 19.95 5.34 -8.97
C GLU A 10 20.07 6.82 -8.59
N HIS A 11 19.30 7.69 -9.26
CA HIS A 11 19.26 9.10 -8.91
C HIS A 11 18.51 9.33 -7.60
N MET A 12 17.46 8.54 -7.33
CA MET A 12 16.69 8.65 -6.10
C MET A 12 17.49 8.30 -4.84
N ASN A 13 18.49 7.40 -4.95
CA ASN A 13 19.42 7.11 -3.83
C ASN A 13 20.24 8.33 -3.37
N ARG A 14 20.36 9.36 -4.20
CA ARG A 14 21.10 10.59 -3.89
C ARG A 14 20.27 11.62 -3.12
N LEU A 15 18.97 11.38 -2.99
CA LEU A 15 18.07 12.24 -2.24
C LEU A 15 18.29 12.03 -0.74
N ASP A 16 18.30 13.11 0.02
CA ASP A 16 18.36 13.07 1.48
C ASP A 16 16.94 12.95 2.05
N VAL A 17 16.41 11.73 2.02
CA VAL A 17 15.04 11.40 2.48
C VAL A 17 15.04 10.10 3.26
N ASP A 18 14.11 9.99 4.21
CA ASP A 18 13.92 8.77 5.00
C ASP A 18 13.12 7.69 4.26
N VAL A 19 12.19 8.10 3.39
CA VAL A 19 11.24 7.22 2.71
C VAL A 19 11.05 7.67 1.26
N LEU A 20 11.09 6.73 0.32
CA LEU A 20 10.65 6.91 -1.05
C LEU A 20 9.33 6.16 -1.28
N THR A 21 8.33 6.85 -1.82
CA THR A 21 7.01 6.27 -2.11
C THR A 21 6.85 6.00 -3.60
N PHE A 22 6.40 4.79 -3.96
CA PHE A 22 6.22 4.35 -5.34
C PHE A 22 4.78 3.89 -5.61
N GLU A 23 4.26 4.24 -6.79
CA GLU A 23 2.99 3.70 -7.28
C GLU A 23 3.17 2.24 -7.72
N CYS A 24 2.49 1.31 -7.06
CA CYS A 24 2.64 -0.13 -7.30
C CYS A 24 1.30 -0.83 -7.53
N ALA A 25 0.19 -0.34 -6.97
CA ALA A 25 -1.12 -0.99 -7.14
C ALA A 25 -1.60 -0.89 -8.58
N SER A 26 -1.53 0.31 -9.14
CA SER A 26 -1.90 0.66 -10.51
C SER A 26 -1.14 -0.11 -11.60
N THR A 27 0.03 -0.65 -11.28
CA THR A 27 0.92 -1.40 -12.19
C THR A 27 1.05 -2.87 -11.83
N GLY A 28 0.36 -3.33 -10.78
CA GLY A 28 0.48 -4.70 -10.27
C GLY A 28 1.86 -5.04 -9.67
N GLY A 29 2.63 -4.01 -9.30
CA GLY A 29 3.97 -4.11 -8.73
C GLY A 29 5.07 -4.35 -9.75
N MET A 30 4.92 -3.87 -10.99
CA MET A 30 5.84 -4.21 -12.09
C MET A 30 7.31 -3.87 -11.80
N ASP A 31 7.56 -2.79 -11.06
CA ASP A 31 8.91 -2.31 -10.75
C ASP A 31 9.44 -2.80 -9.40
N LEU A 32 8.71 -3.63 -8.65
CA LEU A 32 9.12 -4.04 -7.30
C LEU A 32 10.51 -4.66 -7.27
N GLU A 33 10.84 -5.50 -8.25
CA GLU A 33 12.17 -6.12 -8.34
C GLU A 33 13.28 -5.11 -8.61
N ALA A 34 13.04 -4.13 -9.49
CA ALA A 34 13.99 -3.06 -9.76
C ALA A 34 14.15 -2.15 -8.53
N ILE A 35 13.05 -1.76 -7.90
CA ILE A 35 13.01 -0.91 -6.69
C ILE A 35 13.78 -1.58 -5.55
N GLY A 36 13.47 -2.85 -5.23
CA GLY A 36 14.09 -3.58 -4.13
C GLY A 36 15.60 -3.79 -4.31
N ARG A 37 16.07 -3.90 -5.56
CA ARG A 37 17.51 -4.03 -5.87
C ARG A 37 18.25 -2.69 -5.84
N ALA A 38 17.68 -1.65 -6.45
CA ALA A 38 18.37 -0.38 -6.61
C ALA A 38 18.32 0.50 -5.36
N ILE A 39 17.18 0.55 -4.67
CA ILE A 39 17.00 1.44 -3.51
C ILE A 39 17.58 0.79 -2.26
N THR A 40 18.68 1.32 -1.75
CA THR A 40 19.44 0.70 -0.65
C THR A 40 19.41 1.48 0.66
N ARG A 41 19.34 2.82 0.60
CA ARG A 41 19.38 3.69 1.79
C ARG A 41 18.00 3.97 2.41
N PRO A 42 17.07 4.66 1.72
CA PRO A 42 15.80 5.01 2.32
C PRO A 42 14.92 3.77 2.53
N LYS A 43 13.93 3.91 3.41
CA LYS A 43 12.79 3.00 3.45
C LYS A 43 11.97 3.16 2.17
N ILE A 44 11.25 2.11 1.82
CA ILE A 44 10.45 2.05 0.60
C ILE A 44 9.00 1.96 1.02
N ALA A 45 8.21 2.97 0.65
CA ALA A 45 6.76 2.92 0.71
C ALA A 45 6.20 2.43 -0.62
N ILE A 46 5.39 1.39 -0.60
CA ILE A 46 4.67 0.93 -1.79
C ILE A 46 3.20 1.34 -1.71
N GLY A 47 2.68 1.82 -2.82
CA GLY A 47 1.25 2.00 -2.99
C GLY A 47 0.55 0.66 -3.19
N VAL A 48 -0.40 0.33 -2.31
CA VAL A 48 -1.20 -0.92 -2.39
C VAL A 48 -2.67 -0.67 -2.71
N ILE A 49 -3.01 0.59 -2.97
CA ILE A 49 -4.35 1.06 -3.34
C ILE A 49 -4.24 1.87 -4.62
N ASP A 50 -5.04 1.52 -5.63
CA ASP A 50 -5.16 2.31 -6.86
C ASP A 50 -6.14 3.45 -6.62
N HIS A 51 -5.61 4.67 -6.63
CA HIS A 51 -6.37 5.90 -6.42
C HIS A 51 -7.18 6.33 -7.66
N ARG A 52 -6.95 5.71 -8.82
CA ARG A 52 -7.57 6.10 -10.10
C ARG A 52 -8.97 5.51 -10.29
N GLY A 53 -9.25 4.39 -9.63
CA GLY A 53 -10.53 3.69 -9.70
C GLY A 53 -11.37 3.88 -8.44
N LEU A 54 -12.69 3.82 -8.58
CA LEU A 54 -13.63 3.87 -7.46
C LEU A 54 -13.84 2.50 -6.79
N GLN A 55 -13.47 1.42 -7.47
CA GLN A 55 -13.51 0.06 -6.93
C GLN A 55 -12.63 -0.01 -5.68
N VAL A 56 -13.21 -0.39 -4.55
CA VAL A 56 -12.47 -0.65 -3.31
C VAL A 56 -11.74 -1.98 -3.45
N GLU A 57 -10.45 -1.98 -3.16
CA GLU A 57 -9.60 -3.17 -3.19
C GLU A 57 -10.07 -4.19 -2.14
N ARG A 58 -9.92 -5.48 -2.46
CA ARG A 58 -10.09 -6.53 -1.46
C ARG A 58 -8.84 -6.60 -0.57
N PRO A 59 -8.98 -6.84 0.75
CA PRO A 59 -7.83 -7.04 1.64
C PRO A 59 -6.83 -8.08 1.13
N GLU A 60 -7.28 -9.12 0.44
CA GLU A 60 -6.45 -10.19 -0.11
C GLU A 60 -5.60 -9.70 -1.29
N GLU A 61 -6.08 -8.74 -2.08
CA GLU A 61 -5.34 -8.13 -3.19
C GLU A 61 -4.21 -7.25 -2.65
N VAL A 62 -4.53 -6.46 -1.63
CA VAL A 62 -3.55 -5.68 -0.87
C VAL A 62 -2.47 -6.60 -0.29
N ALA A 63 -2.87 -7.66 0.42
CA ALA A 63 -1.94 -8.64 1.00
C ALA A 63 -1.07 -9.32 -0.07
N ALA A 64 -1.64 -9.69 -1.21
CA ALA A 64 -0.90 -10.31 -2.31
C ALA A 64 0.21 -9.39 -2.84
N LEU A 65 -0.06 -8.09 -2.98
CA LEU A 65 0.95 -7.11 -3.42
C LEU A 65 2.03 -6.88 -2.36
N ILE A 66 1.66 -6.81 -1.08
CA ILE A 66 2.62 -6.72 0.03
C ILE A 66 3.55 -7.95 0.03
N ARG A 67 3.01 -9.16 -0.13
CA ARG A 67 3.82 -10.39 -0.21
C ARG A 67 4.79 -10.37 -1.39
N LYS A 68 4.40 -9.80 -2.54
CA LYS A 68 5.33 -9.62 -3.68
C LYS A 68 6.48 -8.69 -3.29
N ALA A 69 6.18 -7.58 -2.63
CA ALA A 69 7.20 -6.62 -2.20
C ALA A 69 8.18 -7.21 -1.18
N LEU A 70 7.67 -8.00 -0.21
CA LEU A 70 8.50 -8.67 0.80
C LEU A 70 9.50 -9.68 0.22
N ARG A 71 9.36 -10.11 -1.03
CA ARG A 71 10.37 -10.95 -1.71
C ARG A 71 11.65 -10.19 -2.05
N VAL A 72 11.58 -8.86 -2.12
CA VAL A 72 12.66 -8.01 -2.63
C VAL A 72 12.97 -6.82 -1.72
N ILE A 73 12.12 -6.52 -0.74
CA ILE A 73 12.30 -5.46 0.25
C ILE A 73 12.17 -6.07 1.65
N PRO A 74 13.18 -5.92 2.53
CA PRO A 74 13.09 -6.37 3.92
C PRO A 74 11.92 -5.71 4.67
N ALA A 75 11.27 -6.45 5.56
CA ALA A 75 10.05 -6.00 6.25
C ALA A 75 10.28 -4.71 7.08
N GLU A 76 11.45 -4.57 7.70
CA GLU A 76 11.84 -3.41 8.49
C GLU A 76 12.05 -2.12 7.67
N ARG A 77 12.23 -2.27 6.35
CA ARG A 77 12.36 -1.17 5.39
C ARG A 77 11.09 -0.92 4.56
N LEU A 78 10.09 -1.79 4.67
CA LEU A 78 8.86 -1.70 3.87
C LEU A 78 7.77 -0.93 4.60
N CYS A 79 7.31 0.15 3.98
CA CYS A 79 6.14 0.92 4.40
C CYS A 79 4.97 0.67 3.45
N ILE A 80 3.74 0.66 3.98
CA ILE A 80 2.53 0.45 3.20
C ILE A 80 1.78 1.77 3.07
N SER A 81 1.45 2.15 1.84
CA SER A 81 0.79 3.41 1.50
C SER A 81 -0.24 3.21 0.39
N THR A 82 -0.88 4.29 -0.05
CA THR A 82 -1.63 4.36 -1.31
C THR A 82 -0.71 4.79 -2.46
N ASP A 83 -1.09 4.52 -3.71
CA ASP A 83 -0.32 5.01 -4.87
C ASP A 83 -0.19 6.54 -4.85
N CYS A 84 -1.30 7.23 -4.58
CA CYS A 84 -1.34 8.68 -4.46
C CYS A 84 -2.47 9.10 -3.51
N GLY A 85 -2.69 10.41 -3.36
CA GLY A 85 -3.81 10.96 -2.60
C GLY A 85 -5.17 10.79 -3.28
N PHE A 86 -6.24 10.90 -2.49
CA PHE A 86 -7.63 10.76 -2.94
C PHE A 86 -8.27 12.07 -3.41
N GLY A 87 -7.47 13.08 -3.78
CA GLY A 87 -7.96 14.41 -4.17
C GLY A 87 -8.52 14.50 -5.58
N ARG A 88 -8.58 13.40 -6.33
CA ARG A 88 -9.04 13.37 -7.72
C ARG A 88 -10.56 13.55 -7.80
N GLU A 89 -11.02 14.29 -8.81
CA GLU A 89 -12.44 14.41 -9.13
C GLU A 89 -13.10 13.03 -9.27
N GLY A 90 -14.26 12.85 -8.62
CA GLY A 90 -14.99 11.59 -8.56
C GLY A 90 -14.68 10.70 -7.34
N MET A 91 -13.56 10.90 -6.64
CA MET A 91 -13.23 10.13 -5.42
C MET A 91 -13.98 10.69 -4.20
N SER A 92 -15.08 10.05 -3.82
CA SER A 92 -15.84 10.47 -2.63
C SER A 92 -15.11 10.08 -1.33
N ARG A 93 -15.40 10.81 -0.23
CA ARG A 93 -14.89 10.47 1.11
C ARG A 93 -15.23 9.04 1.52
N ARG A 94 -16.37 8.51 1.07
CA ARG A 94 -16.79 7.13 1.35
C ARG A 94 -15.90 6.11 0.64
N HIS A 95 -15.58 6.33 -0.63
CA HIS A 95 -14.64 5.47 -1.36
C HIS A 95 -13.25 5.52 -0.71
N ALA A 96 -12.72 6.71 -0.46
CA ALA A 96 -11.43 6.88 0.21
C ALA A 96 -11.40 6.16 1.57
N PHE A 97 -12.46 6.30 2.38
CA PHE A 97 -12.57 5.62 3.66
C PHE A 97 -12.49 4.10 3.52
N PHE A 98 -13.31 3.48 2.66
CA PHE A 98 -13.30 2.03 2.51
C PHE A 98 -12.03 1.49 1.85
N LYS A 99 -11.37 2.27 0.98
CA LYS A 99 -10.02 1.97 0.48
C LYS A 99 -8.98 1.94 1.60
N MET A 100 -9.05 2.88 2.55
CA MET A 100 -8.17 2.85 3.72
C MET A 100 -8.47 1.67 4.65
N VAL A 101 -9.74 1.29 4.81
CA VAL A 101 -10.11 0.06 5.54
C VAL A 101 -9.50 -1.17 4.88
N ALA A 102 -9.59 -1.28 3.55
CA ALA A 102 -8.98 -2.38 2.81
C ALA A 102 -7.45 -2.42 2.97
N LEU A 103 -6.77 -1.26 2.92
CA LEU A 103 -5.33 -1.15 3.12
C LEU A 103 -4.92 -1.73 4.48
N VAL A 104 -5.57 -1.31 5.57
CA VAL A 104 -5.19 -1.77 6.92
C VAL A 104 -5.53 -3.25 7.10
N ARG A 105 -6.71 -3.70 6.65
CA ARG A 105 -7.09 -5.13 6.72
C ARG A 105 -6.14 -6.02 5.94
N GLY A 106 -5.76 -5.64 4.72
CA GLY A 106 -4.79 -6.39 3.92
C GLY A 106 -3.39 -6.39 4.53
N THR A 107 -2.98 -5.27 5.13
CA THR A 107 -1.72 -5.20 5.88
C THR A 107 -1.73 -6.13 7.11
N ASN A 108 -2.85 -6.21 7.82
CA ASN A 108 -2.99 -7.08 8.99
C ASN A 108 -2.90 -8.57 8.64
N ILE A 109 -3.42 -8.99 7.47
CA ILE A 109 -3.24 -10.37 6.98
C ILE A 109 -1.74 -10.72 6.95
N VAL A 110 -0.92 -9.86 6.36
CA VAL A 110 0.53 -10.09 6.26
C VAL A 110 1.24 -9.93 7.60
N ARG A 111 0.83 -8.98 8.44
CA ARG A 111 1.38 -8.84 9.80
C ARG A 111 1.17 -10.11 10.61
N LYS A 112 -0.03 -10.68 10.56
CA LYS A 112 -0.35 -11.95 11.21
C LYS A 112 0.53 -13.09 10.70
N GLU A 113 0.73 -13.19 9.39
CA GLU A 113 1.65 -14.17 8.78
C GLU A 113 3.10 -14.03 9.28
N LEU A 114 3.53 -12.79 9.55
CA LEU A 114 4.87 -12.48 10.08
C LEU A 114 4.96 -12.53 11.62
N GLY A 115 3.87 -12.84 12.32
CA GLY A 115 3.83 -12.81 13.79
C GLY A 115 3.93 -11.39 14.39
N LEU A 116 3.61 -10.36 13.60
CA LEU A 116 3.63 -8.96 14.01
C LEU A 116 2.27 -8.51 14.56
N PRO A 117 2.24 -7.51 15.46
CA PRO A 117 0.98 -6.99 16.00
C PRO A 117 0.10 -6.39 14.89
N GLU A 118 -1.17 -6.75 14.89
CA GLU A 118 -2.18 -6.18 14.00
C GLU A 118 -2.56 -4.75 14.43
N ALA A 119 -2.91 -3.90 13.47
CA ALA A 119 -3.46 -2.58 13.76
C ALA A 119 -4.98 -2.65 13.94
N PRO A 120 -5.57 -1.88 14.87
CA PRO A 120 -7.01 -1.81 15.01
C PRO A 120 -7.65 -1.19 13.77
N VAL A 121 -8.81 -1.73 13.36
CA VAL A 121 -9.63 -1.18 12.27
C VAL A 121 -11.02 -0.88 12.84
N PRO A 122 -11.24 0.33 13.39
CA PRO A 122 -12.52 0.66 14.04
C PRO A 122 -13.73 0.46 13.13
N ALA A 123 -13.57 0.69 11.82
CA ALA A 123 -14.62 0.49 10.83
C ALA A 123 -15.05 -0.98 10.64
N ALA A 124 -14.25 -1.94 11.11
CA ALA A 124 -14.55 -3.37 11.06
C ALA A 124 -15.07 -3.90 12.41
N ASP A 125 -15.17 -3.04 13.42
CA ASP A 125 -15.70 -3.41 14.73
C ASP A 125 -17.23 -3.30 14.71
N GLY A 126 -17.89 -4.45 14.92
CA GLY A 126 -19.36 -4.53 14.92
C GLY A 126 -20.04 -3.62 15.94
N ARG A 127 -19.35 -3.23 17.02
CA ARG A 127 -19.87 -2.29 18.02
C ARG A 127 -20.13 -0.89 17.48
N PHE A 128 -19.48 -0.53 16.38
CA PHE A 128 -19.66 0.75 15.69
C PHE A 128 -20.44 0.59 14.38
N ALA A 129 -21.01 -0.60 14.12
CA ALA A 129 -21.91 -0.76 13.00
C ALA A 129 -23.16 0.08 13.24
N LEU A 130 -23.57 0.85 12.22
CA LEU A 130 -24.80 1.64 12.25
C LEU A 130 -26.07 0.77 12.15
N ALA A 131 -25.93 -0.55 12.10
CA ALA A 131 -27.05 -1.48 12.16
C ALA A 131 -27.39 -1.69 13.64
N ASP A 132 -28.57 -1.24 14.05
CA ASP A 132 -29.14 -1.57 15.35
C ASP A 132 -29.15 -3.09 15.52
N GLU A 133 -28.51 -3.59 16.57
CA GLU A 133 -28.79 -4.93 17.08
C GLU A 133 -30.16 -4.91 17.76
N GLY A 134 -31.24 -4.98 16.96
CA GLY A 134 -32.61 -5.27 17.43
C GLY A 134 -33.39 -4.10 18.00
#